data_AF-A0A258IXL1-F1
#
_entry.id   AF-A0A258IXL1-F1
#
_cell.length_a   1.000
_cell.length_b   1.000
_cell.length_c   1.000
_cell.angle_alpha   90.00
_cell.angle_beta   90.00
_cell.angle_gamma   90.00
#
_symmetry.space_group_name_H-M   'P 1'
#
loop_
_entity.id
_entity.type
_entity.pdbx_description
1 polymer ?
#
loop_
_entity_poly.entity_id
_entity_poly.type
_entity_poly.pdbx_seq_one_letter_code
_entity_poly.pdbx_strand_id
1 'polypeptide(L)'
;MATSILGGVQACADAILRSPATALLARIAVAAPFLFSGLAKLSDFNGAIGEVRGLTGLEPAALFAALVIVTQLGGSALLIAGARLTWIGAALLAAFTAVATLSAHAFWLKPVAEQVLNRNIFIEHISIIGGLAALAILAARPLSRRS
;
A
#
# COMPACT_ATOMS: atom_id res chain seq x y z
N MET A 1 -13.32 7.45 40.50
CA MET A 1 -11.97 6.88 40.22
C MET A 1 -11.88 6.28 38.82
N ALA A 2 -12.83 5.42 38.38
CA ALA A 2 -12.85 4.87 37.01
C ALA A 2 -12.91 5.91 35.87
N THR A 3 -13.59 7.03 36.09
CA THR A 3 -13.67 8.17 35.14
C THR A 3 -12.35 8.92 34.93
N SER A 4 -11.44 8.89 35.91
CA SER A 4 -10.12 9.53 35.82
C SER A 4 -9.13 8.71 34.98
N ILE A 5 -9.18 7.38 35.11
CA ILE A 5 -8.32 6.46 34.35
C ILE A 5 -8.71 6.49 32.86
N LEU A 6 -10.01 6.44 32.55
CA LEU A 6 -10.50 6.55 31.18
C LEU A 6 -10.11 7.90 30.53
N GLY A 7 -10.17 9.00 31.30
CA GLY A 7 -9.73 10.31 30.83
C GLY A 7 -8.24 10.39 30.52
N GLY A 8 -7.39 9.80 31.37
CA GLY A 8 -5.94 9.74 31.14
C GLY A 8 -5.55 8.93 29.90
N VAL A 9 -6.19 7.77 29.70
CA VAL A 9 -5.97 6.92 28.51
C VAL A 9 -6.37 7.65 27.23
N GLN A 10 -7.51 8.34 27.25
CA GLN A 10 -8.01 9.09 26.09
C GLN A 10 -7.08 10.25 25.71
N ALA A 11 -6.53 10.98 26.69
CA ALA A 11 -5.55 12.04 26.45
C ALA A 11 -4.26 11.53 25.81
N CYS A 12 -3.74 10.39 26.28
CA CYS A 12 -2.56 9.75 25.68
C CYS A 12 -2.84 9.28 24.25
N ALA A 13 -4.01 8.67 24.01
CA ALA A 13 -4.40 8.24 22.67
C ALA A 13 -4.51 9.44 21.71
N ASP A 14 -5.15 10.52 22.12
CA ASP A 14 -5.25 11.75 21.32
C ASP A 14 -3.88 12.34 21.01
N ALA A 15 -2.95 12.36 21.98
CA ALA A 15 -1.59 12.85 21.76
C ALA A 15 -0.84 12.03 20.70
N ILE A 16 -0.96 10.70 20.76
CA ILE A 16 -0.33 9.79 19.79
C ILE A 16 -0.97 9.93 18.41
N LEU A 17 -2.30 9.92 18.32
CA LEU A 17 -3.04 9.96 17.05
C LEU A 17 -2.91 11.31 16.32
N ARG A 18 -2.68 12.40 17.06
CA ARG A 18 -2.47 13.74 16.50
C ARG A 18 -1.00 14.02 16.17
N SER A 19 -0.08 13.14 16.56
CA SER A 19 1.35 13.32 16.32
C SER A 19 1.68 13.21 14.82
N PRO A 20 2.39 14.20 14.23
CA PRO A 20 2.89 14.11 12.86
C PRO A 20 3.80 12.91 12.63
N ALA A 21 4.56 12.50 13.66
CA ALA A 21 5.44 11.34 13.59
C ALA A 21 4.65 10.04 13.45
N THR A 22 3.57 9.87 14.21
CA THR A 22 2.67 8.71 14.08
C THR A 22 2.06 8.65 12.68
N ALA A 23 1.61 9.79 12.14
CA ALA A 23 1.06 9.85 10.79
C ALA A 23 2.10 9.53 9.70
N LEU A 24 3.36 9.93 9.89
CA LEU A 24 4.46 9.57 8.98
C LEU A 24 4.78 8.07 9.07
N LEU A 25 4.91 7.51 10.27
CA LEU A 25 5.18 6.10 10.49
C LEU A 25 4.09 5.21 9.89
N ALA A 26 2.82 5.58 10.04
CA ALA A 26 1.71 4.86 9.41
C ALA A 26 1.82 4.82 7.88
N ARG A 27 2.19 5.95 7.25
CA ARG A 27 2.38 6.03 5.78
C ARG A 27 3.58 5.21 5.32
N ILE A 28 4.68 5.23 6.06
CA ILE A 28 5.86 4.39 5.78
C ILE A 28 5.50 2.90 5.92
N ALA A 29 4.78 2.52 6.97
CA ALA A 29 4.36 1.14 7.20
C ALA A 29 3.46 0.61 6.07
N VAL A 30 2.50 1.43 5.60
CA VAL A 30 1.67 1.08 4.43
C VAL A 30 2.49 1.04 3.13
N ALA A 31 3.48 1.92 2.98
CA ALA A 31 4.35 1.95 1.80
C ALA A 31 5.38 0.79 1.75
N ALA A 32 5.71 0.19 2.90
CA ALA A 32 6.84 -0.74 3.03
C ALA A 32 6.83 -1.89 2.01
N PRO A 33 5.72 -2.64 1.81
CA PRO A 33 5.69 -3.74 0.84
C PRO A 33 6.05 -3.29 -0.58
N PHE A 34 5.62 -2.09 -0.97
CA PHE A 34 5.87 -1.51 -2.28
C PHE A 34 7.31 -1.02 -2.42
N LEU A 35 7.87 -0.42 -1.38
CA LEU A 35 9.28 -0.03 -1.35
C LEU A 35 10.20 -1.25 -1.49
N PHE A 36 9.98 -2.30 -0.70
CA PHE A 36 10.77 -3.52 -0.79
C PHE A 36 10.64 -4.17 -2.16
N SER A 37 9.41 -4.33 -2.66
CA SER A 37 9.17 -4.93 -3.99
C SER A 37 9.79 -4.11 -5.13
N GLY A 38 9.60 -2.79 -5.11
CA GLY A 38 10.11 -1.89 -6.14
C GLY A 38 11.64 -1.81 -6.14
N LEU A 39 12.28 -1.76 -4.96
CA LEU A 39 13.74 -1.77 -4.86
C LEU A 39 14.34 -3.10 -5.30
N ALA A 40 13.70 -4.23 -4.96
CA ALA A 40 14.12 -5.54 -5.41
C ALA A 40 14.05 -5.65 -6.95
N LYS A 41 12.93 -5.24 -7.55
CA LYS A 41 12.75 -5.21 -9.01
C LYS A 41 13.67 -4.22 -9.72
N LEU A 42 14.01 -3.10 -9.08
CA LEU A 42 14.99 -2.15 -9.61
C LEU A 42 16.40 -2.74 -9.60
N SER A 43 16.74 -3.51 -8.56
CA SER A 43 18.04 -4.16 -8.42
C SER A 43 18.20 -5.36 -9.37
N ASP A 44 17.11 -6.06 -9.67
CA ASP A 44 17.05 -7.14 -10.67
C ASP A 44 15.95 -6.88 -11.71
N PHE A 45 16.25 -6.00 -12.65
CA PHE A 45 15.30 -5.62 -13.69
C PHE A 45 14.97 -6.78 -14.64
N ASN A 46 15.93 -7.68 -14.91
CA ASN A 46 15.67 -8.85 -15.76
C ASN A 46 14.70 -9.83 -15.07
N GLY A 47 14.85 -10.04 -13.76
CA GLY A 47 13.87 -10.76 -12.95
C GLY A 47 12.49 -10.12 -13.01
N ALA A 48 12.41 -8.79 -12.91
CA ALA A 48 11.14 -8.06 -13.03
C ALA A 48 10.46 -8.24 -14.39
N ILE A 49 11.23 -8.25 -15.49
CA ILE A 49 10.73 -8.55 -16.84
C ILE A 49 10.17 -9.98 -16.90
N GLY A 50 10.91 -10.94 -16.36
CA GLY A 50 10.49 -12.34 -16.31
C GLY A 50 9.20 -12.54 -15.52
N GLU A 51 9.08 -11.87 -14.37
CA GLU A 51 7.88 -11.90 -13.52
C GLU A 51 6.65 -11.34 -14.26
N VAL A 52 6.78 -10.15 -14.88
CA VAL A 52 5.67 -9.54 -15.64
C VAL A 52 5.24 -10.46 -16.79
N ARG A 53 6.18 -10.97 -17.58
CA ARG A 53 5.88 -11.88 -18.69
C ARG A 53 5.19 -13.15 -18.19
N GLY A 54 5.71 -13.77 -17.13
CA GLY A 54 5.18 -15.02 -16.59
C GLY A 54 3.79 -14.88 -15.96
N LEU A 55 3.52 -13.77 -15.28
CA LEU A 55 2.25 -13.55 -14.59
C LEU A 55 1.14 -13.00 -15.49
N THR A 56 1.50 -12.18 -16.48
CA THR A 56 0.51 -11.40 -17.26
C THR A 56 0.52 -11.70 -18.76
N GLY A 57 1.63 -12.22 -19.30
CA GLY A 57 1.82 -12.38 -20.73
C GLY A 57 1.93 -11.07 -21.52
N LEU A 58 2.01 -9.92 -20.85
CA LEU A 58 2.04 -8.61 -21.51
C LEU A 58 3.38 -8.37 -22.22
N GLU A 59 3.31 -7.83 -23.44
CA GLU A 59 4.47 -7.40 -24.23
C GLU A 59 4.29 -5.93 -24.70
N PRO A 60 5.35 -5.10 -24.74
CA PRO A 60 6.73 -5.41 -24.35
C PRO A 60 6.91 -5.50 -22.83
N ALA A 61 7.34 -6.66 -22.31
CA ALA A 61 7.40 -6.92 -20.86
C ALA A 61 8.31 -5.93 -20.10
N ALA A 62 9.37 -5.44 -20.76
CA ALA A 62 10.27 -4.42 -20.22
C ALA A 62 9.57 -3.10 -19.90
N LEU A 63 8.64 -2.67 -20.74
CA LEU A 63 7.88 -1.44 -20.50
C LEU A 63 6.99 -1.59 -19.25
N PHE A 64 6.27 -2.70 -19.16
CA PHE A 64 5.40 -2.98 -18.02
C PHE A 64 6.18 -3.19 -16.71
N ALA A 65 7.35 -3.84 -16.76
CA ALA A 65 8.24 -3.95 -15.60
C ALA A 65 8.70 -2.58 -15.10
N ALA A 66 9.09 -1.68 -16.02
CA ALA A 66 9.43 -0.30 -15.66
C ALA A 66 8.23 0.45 -15.04
N LEU A 67 7.03 0.30 -15.62
CA LEU A 67 5.80 0.88 -15.07
C LEU A 67 5.48 0.37 -13.67
N VAL A 68 5.68 -0.93 -13.40
CA VAL A 68 5.50 -1.52 -12.06
C VAL A 68 6.45 -0.86 -11.07
N ILE A 69 7.75 -0.76 -11.40
CA ILE A 69 8.76 -0.15 -10.53
C ILE A 69 8.43 1.32 -10.26
N VAL A 70 8.11 2.10 -11.29
CA VAL A 70 7.74 3.51 -11.16
C VAL A 70 6.47 3.67 -10.31
N THR A 71 5.49 2.78 -10.49
CA THR A 71 4.25 2.81 -9.70
C THR A 71 4.52 2.51 -8.23
N GLN A 72 5.32 1.48 -7.93
CA GLN A 72 5.64 1.08 -6.57
C GLN A 72 6.48 2.14 -5.84
N LEU A 73 7.57 2.61 -6.46
CA LEU A 73 8.48 3.57 -5.84
C LEU A 73 7.91 4.99 -5.85
N GLY A 74 7.34 5.42 -6.98
CA GLY A 74 6.71 6.73 -7.12
C GLY A 74 5.46 6.85 -6.25
N GLY A 75 4.60 5.84 -6.24
CA GLY A 75 3.42 5.80 -5.36
C GLY A 75 3.80 5.86 -3.88
N SER A 76 4.85 5.12 -3.48
CA SER A 76 5.36 5.15 -2.11
C SER A 76 5.95 6.52 -1.74
N ALA A 77 6.72 7.13 -2.63
CA ALA A 77 7.29 8.46 -2.41
C ALA A 77 6.19 9.52 -2.22
N LEU A 78 5.15 9.50 -3.07
CA LEU A 78 3.99 10.39 -2.95
C LEU A 78 3.22 10.18 -1.64
N LEU A 79 3.06 8.92 -1.21
CA LEU A 79 2.39 8.58 0.04
C LEU A 79 3.19 9.13 1.25
N ILE A 80 4.50 8.92 1.27
CA ILE A 80 5.39 9.30 2.39
C ILE A 80 5.58 10.82 2.46
N ALA A 81 5.81 11.49 1.32
CA ALA A 81 5.99 12.94 1.25
C ALA A 81 4.80 13.68 1.88
N GLY A 82 3.60 13.11 1.80
CA GLY A 82 2.40 13.68 2.40
C GLY A 82 1.85 14.86 1.61
N ALA A 83 0.82 15.49 2.17
CA ALA A 83 0.06 16.59 1.57
C ALA A 83 -0.87 16.17 0.42
N ARG A 84 -1.20 17.12 -0.45
CA ARG A 84 -2.28 17.02 -1.47
C ARG A 84 -2.08 15.88 -2.47
N LEU A 85 -0.87 15.35 -2.63
CA LEU A 85 -0.58 14.26 -3.59
C LEU A 85 -0.68 12.86 -2.98
N THR A 86 -0.91 12.74 -1.66
CA THR A 86 -1.04 11.45 -0.96
C THR A 86 -2.11 10.57 -1.59
N TRP A 87 -3.23 11.15 -2.03
CA TRP A 87 -4.32 10.38 -2.66
C TRP A 87 -3.91 9.78 -4.01
N ILE A 88 -3.02 10.44 -4.76
CA ILE A 88 -2.52 9.93 -6.04
C ILE A 88 -1.64 8.71 -5.78
N GLY A 89 -0.67 8.84 -4.85
CA GLY A 89 0.18 7.72 -4.45
C GLY A 89 -0.64 6.53 -3.94
N ALA A 90 -1.61 6.80 -3.07
CA ALA A 90 -2.52 5.79 -2.56
C ALA A 90 -3.35 5.10 -3.66
N ALA A 91 -3.92 5.88 -4.59
CA ALA A 91 -4.73 5.33 -5.68
C ALA A 91 -3.88 4.47 -6.64
N LEU A 92 -2.68 4.92 -7.00
CA LEU A 92 -1.75 4.17 -7.84
C LEU A 92 -1.38 2.83 -7.19
N LEU A 93 -0.98 2.84 -5.92
CA LEU A 93 -0.61 1.63 -5.19
C LEU A 93 -1.81 0.69 -4.98
N ALA A 94 -3.00 1.24 -4.75
CA ALA A 94 -4.22 0.44 -4.58
C ALA A 94 -4.61 -0.26 -5.89
N ALA A 95 -4.59 0.47 -7.01
CA ALA A 95 -4.85 -0.09 -8.33
C ALA A 95 -3.81 -1.16 -8.70
N PHE A 96 -2.53 -0.89 -8.47
CA PHE A 96 -1.47 -1.87 -8.65
C PHE A 96 -1.70 -3.13 -7.81
N THR A 97 -2.00 -2.98 -6.51
CA THR A 97 -2.26 -4.12 -5.60
C THR A 97 -3.43 -4.95 -6.10
N ALA A 98 -4.51 -4.32 -6.55
CA ALA A 98 -5.67 -5.03 -7.08
C ALA A 98 -5.32 -5.88 -8.30
N VAL A 99 -4.63 -5.28 -9.28
CA VAL A 99 -4.20 -6.00 -10.49
C VAL A 99 -3.22 -7.12 -10.14
N ALA A 100 -2.18 -6.83 -9.36
CA ALA A 100 -1.15 -7.80 -8.98
C ALA A 100 -1.75 -9.00 -8.22
N THR A 101 -2.68 -8.75 -7.30
CA THR A 101 -3.38 -9.78 -6.53
C THR A 101 -4.24 -10.69 -7.41
N LEU A 102 -4.99 -10.10 -8.34
CA LEU A 102 -5.81 -10.87 -9.28
C LEU A 102 -4.95 -11.74 -10.21
N SER A 103 -3.76 -11.27 -10.60
CA SER A 103 -2.83 -12.04 -11.43
C SER A 103 -2.08 -13.12 -10.66
N ALA A 104 -1.50 -12.77 -9.50
CA ALA A 104 -0.59 -13.65 -8.77
C ALA A 104 -1.30 -14.58 -7.78
N HIS A 105 -2.39 -14.13 -7.17
CA HIS A 105 -3.02 -14.76 -6.00
C HIS A 105 -4.51 -15.05 -6.18
N ALA A 106 -5.01 -15.13 -7.42
CA ALA A 106 -6.34 -15.67 -7.74
C ALA A 106 -6.44 -17.14 -7.28
N PHE A 107 -6.70 -17.33 -6.00
CA PHE A 107 -6.58 -18.61 -5.30
C PHE A 107 -7.51 -19.68 -5.87
N TRP A 108 -8.63 -19.28 -6.48
CA TRP A 108 -9.57 -20.17 -7.16
C TRP A 108 -8.99 -20.82 -8.44
N LEU A 109 -7.88 -20.30 -8.97
CA LEU A 109 -7.15 -20.88 -10.11
C LEU A 109 -5.91 -21.67 -9.67
N LYS A 110 -5.62 -21.74 -8.36
CA LYS A 110 -4.43 -22.40 -7.83
C LYS A 110 -4.68 -23.88 -7.51
N PRO A 111 -3.64 -24.74 -7.56
CA PRO A 111 -3.73 -26.12 -7.09
C PRO A 111 -4.27 -26.18 -5.65
N VAL A 112 -5.05 -27.22 -5.33
CA VAL A 112 -5.74 -27.37 -4.03
C VAL A 112 -4.78 -27.18 -2.84
N ALA A 113 -3.55 -27.71 -2.95
CA ALA A 113 -2.52 -27.58 -1.92
C ALA A 113 -2.09 -26.13 -1.62
N GLU A 114 -2.25 -25.21 -2.59
CA GLU A 114 -1.82 -23.82 -2.49
C GLU A 114 -2.98 -22.83 -2.28
N GLN A 115 -4.23 -23.27 -2.37
CA GLN A 115 -5.39 -22.37 -2.33
C GLN A 115 -5.51 -21.62 -0.99
N VAL A 116 -5.21 -22.28 0.13
CA VAL A 116 -5.29 -21.65 1.46
C VAL A 116 -4.27 -20.52 1.58
N LEU A 117 -3.02 -20.78 1.19
CA LEU A 117 -1.95 -19.78 1.20
C LEU A 117 -2.31 -18.57 0.33
N ASN A 118 -2.68 -18.82 -0.93
CA ASN A 118 -3.00 -17.74 -1.86
C ASN A 118 -4.26 -16.96 -1.44
N ARG A 119 -5.25 -17.62 -0.83
CA ARG A 119 -6.43 -16.93 -0.29
C ARG A 119 -6.05 -16.00 0.84
N ASN A 120 -5.17 -16.42 1.75
CA ASN A 120 -4.72 -15.55 2.84
C ASN A 120 -4.00 -14.31 2.30
N ILE A 121 -3.06 -14.49 1.36
CA ILE A 121 -2.36 -13.36 0.71
C ILE A 121 -3.35 -12.43 -0.01
N PHE A 122 -4.35 -13.00 -0.71
CA PHE A 122 -5.38 -12.22 -1.39
C PHE A 122 -6.17 -11.32 -0.42
N ILE A 123 -6.58 -11.86 0.74
CA ILE A 123 -7.32 -11.12 1.77
C ILE A 123 -6.43 -10.07 2.47
N GLU A 124 -5.16 -10.38 2.70
CA GLU A 124 -4.17 -9.41 3.21
C GLU A 124 -4.03 -8.23 2.24
N HIS A 125 -3.95 -8.50 0.94
CA HIS A 125 -3.86 -7.45 -0.08
C HIS A 125 -5.15 -6.63 -0.20
N ILE A 126 -6.35 -7.21 0.00
CA ILE A 126 -7.59 -6.43 0.14
C ILE A 126 -7.49 -5.45 1.31
N SER A 127 -6.93 -5.90 2.45
CA SER A 127 -6.76 -5.05 3.62
C SER A 127 -5.79 -3.89 3.34
N ILE A 128 -4.71 -4.15 2.59
CA ILE A 128 -3.77 -3.12 2.12
C ILE A 128 -4.49 -2.08 1.24
N ILE A 129 -5.31 -2.53 0.27
CA ILE A 129 -6.13 -1.64 -0.57
C ILE A 129 -7.04 -0.76 0.29
N GLY A 130 -7.71 -1.34 1.28
CA GLY A 130 -8.55 -0.61 2.24
C GLY A 130 -7.78 0.45 3.02
N GLY A 131 -6.57 0.12 3.50
CA GLY A 131 -5.68 1.06 4.18
C GLY A 131 -5.23 2.23 3.29
N LEU A 132 -4.88 1.95 2.04
CA LEU A 132 -4.55 2.98 1.05
C LEU A 132 -5.75 3.88 0.75
N ALA A 133 -6.95 3.31 0.57
CA ALA A 133 -8.17 4.07 0.37
C ALA A 133 -8.48 4.98 1.58
N ALA A 134 -8.32 4.48 2.81
CA ALA A 134 -8.47 5.27 4.01
C ALA A 134 -7.47 6.45 4.05
N LEU A 135 -6.20 6.23 3.71
CA LEU A 135 -5.20 7.30 3.61
C LEU A 135 -5.56 8.34 2.54
N ALA A 136 -6.06 7.90 1.38
CA ALA A 136 -6.52 8.80 0.32
C ALA A 136 -7.68 9.68 0.78
N ILE A 137 -8.69 9.08 1.43
CA ILE A 137 -9.84 9.79 2.00
C ILE A 137 -9.38 10.81 3.04
N LEU A 138 -8.50 10.41 3.96
CA LEU A 138 -7.99 11.30 5.01
C LEU A 138 -7.19 12.47 4.43
N ALA A 139 -6.39 12.24 3.39
CA ALA A 139 -5.63 13.29 2.72
C ALA A 139 -6.50 14.26 1.91
N ALA A 140 -7.66 13.82 1.44
CA ALA A 140 -8.62 14.65 0.70
C ALA A 140 -9.49 15.53 1.61
N ARG A 141 -9.51 15.27 2.94
CA ARG A 141 -10.30 16.09 3.87
C ARG A 141 -9.76 17.53 3.88
N PRO A 142 -10.64 18.54 3.77
CA PRO A 142 -10.23 19.92 3.92
C PRO A 142 -9.52 20.10 5.26
N LEU A 143 -8.36 20.76 5.27
CA LEU A 143 -7.81 21.29 6.52
C LEU A 143 -8.86 22.26 7.06
N SER A 144 -9.57 21.88 8.12
CA SER A 144 -10.41 22.85 8.82
C SER A 144 -9.45 23.95 9.27
N ARG A 145 -9.60 25.14 8.67
CA ARG A 145 -8.90 26.34 9.14
C ARG A 145 -9.32 26.50 10.58
N ARG A 146 -8.42 26.19 11.52
CA ARG A 146 -8.59 26.57 12.92
C ARG A 146 -8.53 28.09 12.93
N SER A 147 -9.70 28.72 12.92
CA SER A 147 -9.92 30.12 13.30
C SER A 147 -9.68 30.28 14.79
#